data_AF-A0A7C3QJG2-F1
#
_entry.id   AF-A0A7C3QJG2-F1
#
_cell.length_a   1.000
_cell.length_b   1.000
_cell.length_c   1.000
_cell.angle_alpha   90.00
_cell.angle_beta   90.00
_cell.angle_gamma   90.00
#
_symmetry.space_group_name_H-M   'P 1'
#
loop_
_entity.id
_entity.type
_entity.pdbx_description
1 polymer ?
#
loop_
_entity_poly.entity_id
_entity_poly.type
_entity_poly.pdbx_seq_one_letter_code
_entity_poly.pdbx_strand_id
1 'polypeptide(L)'
;MAESKKTKSVKNKAVALRYDQESNRAPVVIGKGEGLIAERIIALAREHDIPIHADADLVEILSRLKVNEEIPPETYILVAEILAFIYRANEKYQPEG
;
A
#
# COMPACT_ATOMS: atom_id res chain seq x y z
N MET A 1 -4.19 24.58 35.69
CA MET A 1 -5.09 24.20 34.59
C MET A 1 -4.31 24.32 33.30
N ALA A 2 -3.93 23.21 32.68
CA ALA A 2 -3.32 23.20 31.36
C ALA A 2 -4.09 22.16 30.55
N GLU A 3 -4.93 22.65 29.63
CA GLU A 3 -5.66 21.82 28.69
C GLU A 3 -4.67 21.12 27.75
N SER A 4 -4.47 19.82 27.97
CA SER A 4 -3.82 18.94 27.01
C SER A 4 -4.66 18.91 25.74
N LYS A 5 -4.25 19.69 24.73
CA LYS A 5 -4.74 19.61 23.35
C LYS A 5 -4.76 18.14 22.91
N LYS A 6 -5.95 17.53 22.87
CA LYS A 6 -6.21 16.32 22.09
C LYS A 6 -6.06 16.70 20.62
N THR A 7 -4.85 16.63 20.09
CA THR A 7 -4.64 16.49 18.65
C THR A 7 -5.35 15.20 18.25
N LYS A 8 -6.44 15.31 17.48
CA LYS A 8 -6.97 14.18 16.71
C LYS A 8 -5.84 13.74 15.79
N SER A 9 -5.03 12.79 16.23
CA SER A 9 -4.04 12.13 15.38
C SER A 9 -4.83 11.43 14.29
N VAL A 10 -4.88 12.02 13.09
CA VAL A 10 -5.25 11.29 11.89
C VAL A 10 -4.28 10.13 11.83
N LYS A 11 -4.76 8.93 12.15
CA LYS A 11 -3.89 7.75 12.21
C LYS A 11 -3.50 7.45 10.77
N ASN A 12 -2.30 7.83 10.37
CA ASN A 12 -1.73 7.43 9.08
C ASN A 12 -1.77 5.91 8.99
N LYS A 13 -2.24 5.40 7.86
CA LYS A 13 -2.30 3.97 7.57
C LYS A 13 -1.38 3.67 6.39
N ALA A 14 -0.84 2.47 6.35
CA ALA A 14 -0.08 1.98 5.21
C ALA A 14 -0.39 0.50 4.99
N VAL A 15 -0.46 0.09 3.72
CA VAL A 15 -0.64 -1.30 3.30
C VAL A 15 0.43 -1.60 2.25
N ALA A 16 1.15 -2.70 2.44
CA ALA A 16 2.14 -3.21 1.52
C ALA A 16 1.54 -4.36 0.70
N LEU A 17 1.67 -4.25 -0.62
CA LEU A 17 1.15 -5.22 -1.57
C LEU A 17 2.30 -5.92 -2.29
N ARG A 18 2.09 -7.19 -2.63
CA ARG A 18 2.96 -7.93 -3.53
C ARG A 18 2.12 -8.50 -4.65
N TYR A 19 2.59 -8.34 -5.88
CA TYR A 19 1.99 -8.99 -7.04
C TYR A 19 3.05 -9.82 -7.74
N ASP A 20 2.77 -11.10 -7.90
CA ASP A 20 3.58 -12.03 -8.67
C ASP A 20 2.63 -12.64 -9.70
N GLN A 21 2.87 -12.32 -10.97
CA GLN A 21 2.02 -12.70 -12.10
C GLN A 21 2.13 -14.19 -12.44
N GLU A 22 3.24 -14.82 -12.08
CA GLU A 22 3.48 -16.23 -12.40
C GLU A 22 2.79 -17.14 -11.39
N SER A 23 2.72 -16.71 -10.12
CA SER A 23 2.16 -17.52 -9.04
C SER A 23 0.75 -17.11 -8.59
N ASN A 24 0.37 -15.83 -8.73
CA ASN A 24 -0.89 -15.32 -8.19
C ASN A 24 -1.77 -14.70 -9.28
N ARG A 25 -3.08 -14.99 -9.19
CA ARG A 25 -4.11 -14.34 -10.01
C ARG A 25 -4.40 -12.90 -9.57
N ALA A 26 -3.80 -12.49 -8.45
CA ALA A 26 -4.20 -11.35 -7.63
C ALA A 26 -3.00 -10.79 -6.82
N PRO A 27 -2.83 -9.46 -6.63
CA PRO A 27 -1.96 -8.93 -5.60
C PRO A 27 -2.43 -9.34 -4.21
N VAL A 28 -1.47 -9.53 -3.32
CA VAL A 28 -1.66 -10.01 -1.95
C VAL A 28 -1.19 -8.95 -0.98
N VAL A 29 -1.93 -8.76 0.11
CA VAL A 29 -1.48 -7.91 1.22
C VAL A 29 -0.38 -8.64 1.99
N ILE A 30 0.83 -8.11 1.98
CA ILE A 30 1.98 -8.71 2.69
C ILE A 30 2.29 -7.99 4.01
N GLY A 31 1.73 -6.80 4.23
CA GLY A 31 1.90 -6.05 5.47
C GLY A 31 0.92 -4.90 5.58
N LYS A 32 0.59 -4.49 6.81
CA LYS A 32 -0.25 -3.31 7.07
C LYS A 32 0.02 -2.74 8.46
N GLY A 33 -0.24 -1.45 8.63
CA GLY A 33 -0.03 -0.78 9.92
C GLY A 33 -0.73 0.57 10.02
N GLU A 34 -0.78 1.08 11.25
CA GLU A 34 -1.27 2.41 11.58
C GLU A 34 -0.26 3.18 12.44
N GLY A 35 -0.28 4.51 12.38
CA GLY A 35 0.61 5.38 13.16
C GLY A 35 2.08 5.05 12.91
N LEU A 36 2.83 4.79 13.98
CA LEU A 36 4.27 4.48 13.90
C LEU A 36 4.59 3.28 13.01
N ILE A 37 3.72 2.27 12.95
CA ILE A 37 3.93 1.11 12.08
C ILE A 37 3.78 1.51 10.62
N ALA A 38 2.79 2.35 10.31
CA ALA A 38 2.60 2.87 8.95
C ALA A 38 3.82 3.71 8.50
N GLU A 39 4.32 4.57 9.39
CA GLU A 39 5.53 5.36 9.14
C GLU A 39 6.74 4.48 8.88
N ARG A 40 6.90 3.38 9.64
CA ARG A 40 8.00 2.44 9.44
C ARG A 40 7.88 1.68 8.12
N ILE A 41 6.67 1.28 7.72
CA ILE A 41 6.42 0.64 6.41
C ILE A 41 6.82 1.59 5.28
N ILE A 42 6.40 2.85 5.35
CA ILE A 42 6.73 3.87 4.34
C ILE A 42 8.25 4.13 4.29
N ALA A 43 8.90 4.20 5.45
CA ALA A 43 10.35 4.38 5.52
C ALA A 43 11.10 3.22 4.86
N LEU A 44 10.72 1.98 5.15
CA LEU A 44 11.31 0.79 4.53
C LEU A 44 11.05 0.74 3.02
N ALA A 45 9.85 1.09 2.57
CA ALA A 45 9.55 1.16 1.16
C ALA A 45 10.47 2.15 0.42
N ARG A 46 10.74 3.32 1.01
CA ARG A 46 11.71 4.29 0.45
C ARG A 46 13.14 3.76 0.46
N GLU A 47 13.55 3.10 1.54
CA GLU A 47 14.90 2.53 1.70
C GLU A 47 15.20 1.44 0.65
N HIS A 48 14.16 0.72 0.22
CA HIS A 48 14.25 -0.36 -0.76
C HIS A 48 13.74 0.02 -2.16
N ASP A 49 13.57 1.32 -2.45
CA ASP A 49 13.07 1.84 -3.73
C ASP A 49 11.74 1.21 -4.19
N ILE A 50 10.88 0.82 -3.23
CA ILE A 50 9.55 0.31 -3.49
C ILE A 50 8.62 1.49 -3.79
N PRO A 51 7.86 1.48 -4.91
CA PRO A 51 6.93 2.56 -5.25
C PRO A 51 5.86 2.78 -4.17
N ILE A 52 5.62 4.05 -3.83
CA ILE A 52 4.61 4.44 -2.83
C ILE A 52 3.55 5.28 -3.52
N HIS A 53 2.30 4.88 -3.34
CA HIS A 53 1.12 5.61 -3.81
C HIS A 53 0.30 6.07 -2.60
N ALA A 54 -0.04 7.36 -2.57
CA ALA A 54 -0.79 7.97 -1.46
C ALA A 54 -2.26 8.15 -1.87
N ASP A 55 -3.12 7.29 -1.33
CA ASP A 55 -4.57 7.34 -1.51
C ASP A 55 -5.25 6.97 -0.19
N ALA A 56 -5.99 7.92 0.40
CA ALA A 56 -6.62 7.74 1.71
C ALA A 56 -7.80 6.75 1.67
N ASP A 57 -8.59 6.79 0.61
CA ASP A 57 -9.77 5.94 0.46
C ASP A 57 -9.34 4.50 0.21
N LEU A 58 -8.35 4.31 -0.66
CA LEU A 58 -7.88 2.97 -0.98
C LEU A 58 -7.16 2.33 0.21
N VAL A 59 -6.31 3.07 0.92
CA VAL A 59 -5.66 2.54 2.12
C VAL A 59 -6.69 2.15 3.17
N GLU A 60 -7.78 2.89 3.33
CA GLU A 60 -8.86 2.52 4.25
C GLU A 60 -9.51 1.19 3.86
N ILE A 61 -9.79 0.97 2.58
CA ILE A 61 -10.36 -0.28 2.05
C ILE A 61 -9.36 -1.43 2.27
N LEU A 62 -8.13 -1.29 1.79
CA LEU A 62 -7.11 -2.34 1.85
C LEU A 62 -6.70 -2.68 3.29
N SER A 63 -6.77 -1.72 4.22
CA SER A 63 -6.46 -1.96 5.64
C SER A 63 -7.40 -2.98 6.30
N ARG A 64 -8.59 -3.21 5.71
CA ARG A 64 -9.58 -4.18 6.19
C ARG A 64 -9.22 -5.62 5.84
N LEU A 65 -8.44 -5.84 4.77
CA LEU A 65 -7.97 -7.16 4.36
C LEU A 65 -6.92 -7.71 5.33
N LYS A 66 -6.86 -9.03 5.52
CA LYS A 66 -5.83 -9.67 6.34
C LYS A 66 -4.50 -9.76 5.58
N VAL A 67 -3.41 -9.90 6.34
CA VAL A 67 -2.12 -10.25 5.74
C VAL A 67 -2.23 -11.66 5.13
N ASN A 68 -1.63 -11.84 3.96
CA ASN A 68 -1.73 -12.99 3.07
C ASN A 68 -3.12 -13.20 2.44
N GLU A 69 -3.98 -12.19 2.48
CA GLU A 69 -5.25 -12.21 1.75
C GLU A 69 -5.06 -11.59 0.36
N GLU A 70 -5.58 -12.28 -0.67
CA GLU A 70 -5.68 -11.74 -2.02
C GLU A 70 -6.66 -10.57 -2.04
N ILE A 71 -6.34 -9.52 -2.80
CA ILE A 71 -7.30 -8.45 -3.06
C ILE A 71 -8.47 -9.04 -3.87
N PRO A 72 -9.75 -8.83 -3.48
CA PRO A 72 -10.90 -9.33 -4.24
C PRO A 72 -11.11 -8.60 -5.58
N PRO A 73 -11.59 -9.28 -6.64
CA PRO A 73 -11.95 -8.74 -7.97
C PRO A 73 -12.69 -7.40 -7.92
N GLU A 74 -13.62 -7.26 -6.98
CA GLU A 74 -14.49 -6.09 -6.82
C GLU A 74 -13.71 -4.87 -6.32
N THR A 75 -12.60 -5.10 -5.61
CA THR A 75 -11.65 -4.06 -5.18
C THR A 75 -10.67 -3.71 -6.31
N TYR A 76 -10.46 -4.58 -7.31
CA TYR A 76 -9.56 -4.27 -8.44
C TYR A 76 -10.05 -3.14 -9.31
N ILE A 77 -11.37 -3.00 -9.47
CA ILE A 77 -11.93 -1.90 -10.26
C ILE A 77 -11.48 -0.55 -9.66
N LEU A 78 -11.29 -0.48 -8.33
CA LEU A 78 -10.73 0.67 -7.60
C LEU A 78 -9.20 0.69 -7.59
N VAL A 79 -8.51 -0.47 -7.57
CA VAL A 79 -7.03 -0.58 -7.59
C VAL A 79 -6.42 -0.44 -9.00
N ALA A 80 -7.25 -0.36 -10.05
CA ALA A 80 -6.81 -0.32 -11.44
C ALA A 80 -5.85 0.84 -11.76
N GLU A 81 -6.04 2.02 -11.14
CA GLU A 81 -5.11 3.14 -11.29
C GLU A 81 -3.73 2.86 -10.67
N ILE A 82 -3.68 2.11 -9.56
CA ILE A 82 -2.42 1.67 -8.94
C ILE A 82 -1.74 0.63 -9.79
N LEU A 83 -2.47 -0.36 -10.32
CA LEU A 83 -1.87 -1.32 -11.25
C LEU A 83 -1.32 -0.60 -12.48
N ALA A 84 -2.05 0.35 -13.06
CA ALA A 84 -1.54 1.16 -14.16
C ALA A 84 -0.29 1.97 -13.75
N PHE A 85 -0.21 2.46 -12.51
CA PHE A 85 1.00 3.10 -11.98
C PHE A 85 2.17 2.11 -11.83
N ILE A 86 1.92 0.91 -11.28
CA ILE A 86 2.92 -0.16 -11.13
C ILE A 86 3.41 -0.64 -12.49
N TYR A 87 2.50 -0.89 -13.44
CA TYR A 87 2.83 -1.28 -14.80
C TYR A 87 3.67 -0.21 -15.50
N ARG A 88 3.28 1.08 -15.41
CA ARG A 88 4.09 2.18 -15.97
C ARG A 88 5.44 2.36 -15.26
N ALA A 89 5.51 2.10 -13.95
CA ALA A 89 6.76 2.14 -13.20
C ALA A 89 7.68 0.97 -13.59
N ASN A 90 7.11 -0.23 -13.79
CA ASN A 90 7.83 -1.41 -14.26
C ASN A 90 8.21 -1.33 -15.76
N GLU A 91 7.40 -0.71 -16.62
CA GLU A 91 7.74 -0.43 -18.03
C GLU A 91 8.90 0.56 -18.15
N LYS A 92 9.05 1.47 -17.18
CA LYS A 92 10.26 2.29 -17.04
C LYS A 92 11.46 1.54 -16.46
N TYR A 93 11.25 0.31 -15.99
CA TYR A 93 12.29 -0.60 -15.52
C TYR A 93 12.46 -1.72 -16.56
N GLN A 94 12.84 -1.33 -17.77
CA GLN A 94 13.50 -2.22 -18.72
C GLN A 94 14.99 -2.13 -18.39
N PRO A 95 15.60 -3.05 -17.60
CA PRO A 95 17.04 -3.19 -17.65
C PRO A 95 17.34 -3.63 -19.08
N GLU A 96 18.02 -2.77 -19.83
CA GLU A 96 18.56 -3.17 -21.12
C GLU A 96 19.49 -4.37 -20.89
N GLY A 97 19.26 -5.46 -21.64
CA GLY A 97 20.11 -6.65 -21.64
C GLY A 97 19.34 -7.95 -21.82
#